data_AF-A0A9W4PPR3-F1
#
_entry.id   AF-A0A9W4PPR3-F1
#
_cell.length_a   1.000
_cell.length_b   1.000
_cell.length_c   1.000
_cell.angle_alpha   90.00
_cell.angle_beta   90.00
_cell.angle_gamma   90.00
#
_symmetry.space_group_name_H-M   'P 1'
#
loop_
_entity.id
_entity.type
_entity.pdbx_description
1 polymer ?
#
loop_
_entity_poly.entity_id
_entity_poly.type
_entity_poly.pdbx_seq_one_letter_code
_entity_poly.pdbx_strand_id
1 'polypeptide(L)'
;MSQARLAWGAFKNMVRQAARDPLWAFVALLAAPFRIWKPLLGLLFLLVIVLFVVGFGGRFALEQIGFRVGSVPVLLLDLVTLLVLLALAFRFLTNPLIIHFGDMDGETHGSARFATDKETAALARADSGLLIGRDGKTGKLLRYDGPAHLLTMAPTRTGKGVGTIIPNLLTADRSVICIDPKGENAKIAGRARQQFGPVHVLDPFGVTGQPSAAFKGSFAGRGGILR
;
A
#
# COMPACT_ATOMS: atom_id res chain seq x y z
N MET A 1 -5.72 -8.17 -15.32
CA MET A 1 -4.30 -7.87 -15.60
C MET A 1 -3.83 -8.73 -16.77
N SER A 2 -2.98 -8.22 -17.67
CA SER A 2 -2.46 -9.03 -18.78
C SER A 2 -1.47 -10.09 -18.28
N GLN A 3 -1.46 -11.26 -18.92
CA GLN A 3 -0.58 -12.38 -18.55
C GLN A 3 0.90 -11.98 -18.56
N ALA A 4 1.31 -11.12 -19.50
CA ALA A 4 2.65 -10.57 -19.56
C ALA A 4 3.03 -9.75 -18.31
N ARG A 5 2.09 -8.95 -17.77
CA ARG A 5 2.33 -8.18 -16.53
C ARG A 5 2.45 -9.09 -15.31
N LEU A 6 1.61 -10.12 -15.23
CA LEU A 6 1.68 -11.12 -14.15
C LEU A 6 2.99 -11.91 -14.21
N ALA A 7 3.39 -12.36 -15.40
CA ALA A 7 4.67 -13.04 -15.61
C ALA A 7 5.86 -12.15 -15.23
N TRP A 8 5.83 -10.86 -15.60
CA TRP A 8 6.87 -9.91 -15.22
C TRP A 8 6.94 -9.65 -13.71
N GLY A 9 5.78 -9.58 -13.04
CA GLY A 9 5.70 -9.49 -11.58
C GLY A 9 6.32 -10.72 -10.91
N ALA A 10 5.86 -11.91 -11.32
CA ALA A 10 6.34 -13.19 -10.83
C ALA A 10 7.85 -13.39 -11.07
N PHE A 11 8.36 -12.97 -12.23
CA PHE A 11 9.79 -13.02 -12.54
C PHE A 11 10.60 -12.17 -11.56
N LYS A 12 10.20 -10.91 -11.33
CA LYS A 12 10.89 -10.03 -10.36
C LYS A 12 10.87 -10.62 -8.95
N ASN A 13 9.76 -11.24 -8.55
CA ASN A 13 9.64 -11.89 -7.25
C ASN A 13 10.56 -13.10 -7.12
N MET A 14 10.65 -13.94 -8.15
CA MET A 14 11.60 -15.05 -8.22
C MET A 14 13.05 -14.57 -8.09
N VAL A 15 13.43 -13.51 -8.80
CA VAL A 15 14.79 -12.93 -8.72
C VAL A 15 15.08 -12.40 -7.32
N ARG A 16 14.13 -11.72 -6.68
CA ARG A 16 14.28 -11.25 -5.29
C ARG A 16 14.42 -12.41 -4.31
N GLN A 17 13.67 -13.49 -4.49
CA GLN A 17 13.76 -14.68 -3.65
C GLN A 17 15.12 -15.38 -3.82
N ALA A 18 15.58 -15.55 -5.06
CA ALA A 18 16.89 -16.12 -5.33
C ALA A 18 18.05 -15.29 -4.74
N ALA A 19 17.90 -13.95 -4.70
CA ALA A 19 18.87 -13.07 -4.05
C ALA A 19 18.86 -13.18 -2.52
N ARG A 20 17.71 -13.54 -1.90
CA ARG A 20 17.59 -13.75 -0.45
C ARG A 20 18.07 -15.13 -0.01
N ASP A 21 17.86 -16.16 -0.84
CA ASP A 21 18.25 -17.54 -0.57
C ASP A 21 18.96 -18.17 -1.79
N PRO A 22 20.29 -18.01 -1.88
CA PRO A 22 21.07 -18.54 -3.00
C PRO A 22 21.17 -20.07 -2.97
N LEU A 23 21.03 -20.71 -1.80
CA LEU A 23 21.11 -22.17 -1.66
C LEU A 23 19.84 -22.82 -2.22
N TRP A 24 18.67 -22.28 -1.90
CA TRP A 24 17.41 -22.70 -2.52
C TRP A 24 17.46 -22.54 -4.05
N ALA A 25 17.98 -21.41 -4.55
CA ALA A 25 18.09 -21.18 -5.99
C ALA A 25 18.99 -22.22 -6.68
N PHE A 26 20.12 -22.56 -6.07
CA PHE A 26 21.03 -23.58 -6.57
C PHE A 26 20.39 -24.98 -6.60
N VAL A 27 19.71 -25.38 -5.51
CA VAL A 27 18.99 -26.66 -5.45
C VAL A 27 17.84 -26.71 -6.46
N ALA A 28 17.09 -25.62 -6.62
CA ALA A 28 16.01 -25.53 -7.58
C ALA A 28 16.51 -25.66 -9.03
N LEU A 29 17.69 -25.12 -9.34
CA LEU A 29 18.33 -25.27 -10.64
C LEU A 29 18.75 -26.72 -10.92
N LEU A 30 19.33 -27.40 -9.93
CA LEU A 30 19.70 -28.82 -10.02
C LEU A 30 18.47 -29.73 -10.16
N ALA A 31 17.37 -29.40 -9.48
CA ALA A 31 16.12 -30.16 -9.54
C ALA A 31 15.24 -29.84 -10.77
N ALA A 32 15.53 -28.75 -11.49
CA ALA A 32 14.77 -28.29 -12.66
C ALA A 32 14.53 -29.38 -13.73
N PRO A 33 15.56 -30.12 -14.20
CA PRO A 33 15.36 -31.16 -15.23
C PRO A 33 14.38 -32.26 -14.77
N PHE A 34 14.38 -32.62 -13.49
CA PHE A 34 13.49 -33.65 -12.94
C PHE A 34 12.07 -33.17 -12.69
N ARG A 35 11.86 -31.85 -12.54
CA ARG A 35 10.54 -31.27 -12.28
C ARG A 35 9.79 -30.90 -13.56
N ILE A 36 10.53 -30.46 -14.59
CA ILE A 36 9.96 -29.86 -15.79
C ILE A 36 9.57 -30.91 -16.86
N TRP A 37 10.13 -32.12 -16.83
CA TRP A 37 9.90 -33.14 -17.86
C TRP A 37 8.43 -33.59 -18.05
N LYS A 38 7.67 -33.84 -16.99
CA LYS A 38 6.25 -34.25 -17.06
C LYS A 38 5.37 -33.19 -17.75
N PRO A 39 5.38 -31.91 -17.32
CA PRO A 39 4.59 -30.89 -18.01
C PRO A 39 5.12 -30.61 -19.42
N LEU A 40 6.43 -30.72 -19.67
CA LEU A 40 6.99 -30.58 -21.03
C LEU A 40 6.45 -31.63 -21.99
N LEU A 41 6.37 -32.90 -21.56
CA LEU A 41 5.80 -33.97 -22.36
C LEU A 41 4.32 -33.72 -22.69
N GLY A 42 3.55 -33.25 -21.70
CA GLY A 42 2.15 -32.86 -21.91
C GLY A 42 1.99 -31.69 -22.89
N LEU A 43 2.86 -30.68 -22.80
CA LEU A 43 2.87 -29.57 -23.77
C LEU A 43 3.25 -30.06 -25.16
N LEU A 44 4.33 -30.85 -25.29
CA LEU A 44 4.77 -31.38 -26.58
C LEU A 44 3.65 -32.16 -27.25
N PHE A 45 2.96 -33.01 -26.49
CA PHE A 45 1.79 -33.75 -26.98
C PHE A 45 0.67 -32.82 -27.45
N LEU A 46 0.33 -31.79 -26.67
CA LEU A 46 -0.67 -30.79 -27.06
C LEU A 46 -0.26 -30.03 -28.33
N LEU A 47 1.00 -29.60 -28.43
CA LEU A 47 1.52 -28.88 -29.60
C LEU A 47 1.49 -29.77 -30.85
N VAL A 48 1.83 -31.06 -30.71
CA VAL A 48 1.74 -32.04 -31.80
C VAL A 48 0.28 -32.21 -32.24
N ILE A 49 -0.66 -32.32 -31.31
CA ILE A 49 -2.09 -32.39 -31.66
C ILE A 49 -2.54 -31.13 -32.39
N VAL A 50 -2.21 -29.94 -31.90
CA VAL A 50 -2.60 -28.68 -32.54
C VAL A 50 -2.00 -28.58 -33.93
N LEU A 51 -0.72 -28.91 -34.09
CA LEU A 51 -0.05 -28.92 -35.38
C LEU A 51 -0.68 -29.93 -36.35
N PHE A 52 -1.04 -31.12 -35.88
CA PHE A 52 -1.63 -32.17 -36.71
C PHE A 52 -3.09 -31.86 -37.09
N VAL A 53 -3.92 -31.44 -36.13
CA VAL A 53 -5.35 -31.20 -36.36
C VAL A 53 -5.58 -29.88 -37.08
N VAL A 54 -4.98 -28.78 -36.60
CA VAL A 54 -5.22 -27.43 -37.14
C VAL A 54 -4.31 -27.14 -38.31
N GLY A 55 -3.02 -27.45 -38.19
CA GLY A 55 -2.05 -27.25 -39.27
C GLY A 55 -2.27 -28.23 -40.41
N PHE A 56 -1.96 -29.52 -40.19
CA PHE A 56 -2.03 -30.53 -41.25
C PHE A 56 -3.48 -30.83 -41.69
N GLY A 57 -4.40 -31.04 -40.75
CA GLY A 57 -5.81 -31.29 -41.04
C GLY A 57 -6.51 -30.09 -41.70
N GLY A 58 -6.24 -28.87 -41.24
CA GLY A 58 -6.77 -27.66 -41.86
C GLY A 58 -6.24 -27.44 -43.28
N ARG A 59 -4.92 -27.65 -43.50
CA ARG A 59 -4.33 -27.59 -44.84
C ARG A 59 -4.95 -28.63 -45.78
N PHE A 60 -5.06 -29.87 -45.34
CA PHE A 60 -5.68 -30.95 -46.12
C PHE A 60 -7.13 -30.62 -46.49
N ALA A 61 -7.92 -30.10 -45.55
CA ALA A 61 -9.30 -29.69 -45.82
C ALA A 61 -9.39 -28.55 -46.84
N LEU A 62 -8.52 -27.54 -46.72
CA LEU A 62 -8.48 -26.43 -47.68
C LEU A 62 -8.07 -26.90 -49.09
N GLU A 63 -7.14 -27.86 -49.18
CA GLU A 63 -6.75 -28.47 -50.45
C GLU A 63 -7.89 -29.24 -51.11
N GLN A 64 -8.69 -29.99 -50.34
CA GLN A 64 -9.88 -30.69 -50.86
C GLN A 64 -10.95 -29.74 -51.41
N ILE A 65 -11.02 -28.51 -50.88
CA ILE A 65 -11.93 -27.46 -51.35
C ILE A 65 -11.35 -26.71 -52.58
N GLY A 66 -10.12 -27.04 -53.00
CA GLY A 66 -9.48 -26.51 -54.21
C GLY A 66 -8.48 -25.37 -53.96
N PHE A 67 -8.16 -25.04 -52.70
CA PHE A 67 -7.13 -24.05 -52.39
C PHE A 67 -5.74 -24.68 -52.48
N ARG A 68 -4.87 -24.09 -53.30
CA ARG A 68 -3.48 -24.56 -53.45
C ARG A 68 -2.60 -24.08 -52.29
N VAL A 69 -1.54 -24.83 -52.00
CA VAL A 69 -0.45 -24.40 -51.10
C VAL A 69 0.09 -23.06 -51.58
N GLY A 70 0.18 -22.09 -50.66
CA GLY A 70 0.60 -20.71 -50.95
C GLY A 70 -0.53 -19.75 -51.31
N SER A 71 -1.78 -20.22 -51.39
CA SER A 71 -2.95 -19.33 -51.49
C SER A 71 -3.18 -18.56 -50.18
N VAL A 72 -3.83 -17.40 -50.28
CA VAL A 72 -4.12 -16.52 -49.12
C VAL A 72 -4.81 -17.28 -47.97
N PRO A 73 -5.83 -18.14 -48.20
CA PRO A 73 -6.48 -18.88 -47.11
C PRO A 73 -5.56 -19.86 -46.37
N VAL A 74 -4.68 -20.55 -47.11
CA VAL A 74 -3.69 -21.49 -46.52
C VAL A 74 -2.65 -20.73 -45.71
N LEU A 75 -2.16 -19.59 -46.22
CA LEU A 75 -1.22 -18.73 -45.50
C LEU A 75 -1.83 -18.14 -44.21
N LEU A 76 -3.11 -17.77 -44.25
CA LEU A 76 -3.83 -17.29 -43.06
C LEU A 76 -3.99 -18.40 -42.02
N LEU A 77 -4.34 -19.62 -42.43
CA LEU A 77 -4.41 -20.77 -41.52
C LEU A 77 -3.05 -21.03 -40.85
N ASP A 78 -1.97 -20.98 -41.63
CA ASP A 78 -0.61 -21.17 -41.13
C ASP A 78 -0.20 -20.10 -40.12
N LEU A 79 -0.49 -18.83 -40.43
CA LEU A 79 -0.23 -17.71 -39.54
C LEU A 79 -1.01 -17.86 -38.23
N VAL A 80 -2.30 -18.18 -38.30
CA VAL A 80 -3.13 -18.39 -37.11
C VAL A 80 -2.61 -19.57 -36.28
N THR A 81 -2.25 -20.68 -36.93
CA THR A 81 -1.69 -21.85 -36.26
C THR A 81 -0.39 -21.49 -35.55
N LEU A 82 0.51 -20.75 -36.20
CA LEU A 82 1.75 -20.27 -35.60
C LEU A 82 1.49 -19.36 -34.39
N LEU A 83 0.54 -18.43 -34.49
CA LEU A 83 0.19 -17.54 -33.38
C LEU A 83 -0.39 -18.30 -32.18
N VAL A 84 -1.23 -19.32 -32.44
CA VAL A 84 -1.78 -20.19 -31.40
C VAL A 84 -0.67 -20.98 -30.71
N LEU A 85 0.26 -21.57 -31.47
CA LEU A 85 1.40 -22.30 -30.92
C LEU A 85 2.29 -21.38 -30.07
N LEU A 86 2.54 -20.15 -30.53
CA LEU A 86 3.32 -19.17 -29.78
C LEU A 86 2.62 -18.75 -28.49
N ALA A 87 1.31 -18.54 -28.52
CA ALA A 87 0.52 -18.22 -27.32
C ALA A 87 0.50 -19.39 -26.31
N LEU A 88 0.37 -20.63 -26.79
CA LEU A 88 0.44 -21.82 -25.94
C LEU A 88 1.82 -22.01 -25.32
N ALA A 89 2.89 -21.84 -26.10
CA ALA A 89 4.27 -21.90 -25.61
C ALA A 89 4.54 -20.81 -24.56
N PHE A 90 4.13 -19.57 -24.85
CA PHE A 90 4.24 -18.45 -23.90
C PHE A 90 3.48 -18.73 -22.61
N ARG A 91 2.25 -19.27 -22.72
CA ARG A 91 1.44 -19.62 -21.56
C ARG A 91 2.07 -20.74 -20.74
N PHE A 92 2.57 -21.77 -21.38
CA PHE A 92 3.26 -22.86 -20.70
C PHE A 92 4.51 -22.38 -19.96
N LEU A 93 5.31 -21.50 -20.56
CA LEU A 93 6.52 -20.98 -19.94
C LEU A 93 6.21 -20.08 -18.73
N THR A 94 5.17 -19.25 -18.84
CA THR A 94 4.84 -18.26 -17.81
C THR A 94 3.95 -18.78 -16.68
N ASN A 95 3.12 -19.80 -16.93
CA ASN A 95 2.14 -20.27 -15.94
C ASN A 95 2.77 -20.85 -14.66
N PRO A 96 3.81 -21.71 -14.70
CA PRO A 96 4.49 -22.19 -13.50
C PRO A 96 5.14 -21.05 -12.71
N LEU A 97 5.71 -20.07 -13.40
CA LEU A 97 6.32 -18.89 -12.81
C LEU A 97 5.26 -18.05 -12.07
N ILE A 98 4.11 -17.79 -12.70
CA ILE A 98 3.00 -17.04 -12.10
C ILE A 98 2.42 -17.79 -10.90
N ILE A 99 2.22 -19.10 -10.98
CA ILE A 99 1.65 -19.87 -9.86
C ILE A 99 2.59 -19.89 -8.64
N HIS A 100 3.91 -20.02 -8.85
CA HIS A 100 4.86 -20.13 -7.75
C HIS A 100 5.33 -18.78 -7.20
N PHE A 101 5.39 -17.74 -8.05
CA PHE A 101 5.99 -16.44 -7.68
C PHE A 101 5.06 -15.25 -7.89
N GLY A 102 3.88 -15.46 -8.47
CA GLY A 102 2.91 -14.40 -8.74
C GLY A 102 2.19 -13.88 -7.49
N ASP A 103 2.12 -14.69 -6.43
CA ASP A 103 1.49 -14.34 -5.16
C ASP A 103 2.44 -14.53 -3.96
N MET A 104 3.75 -14.37 -4.20
CA MET A 104 4.76 -14.36 -3.12
C MET A 104 4.72 -13.10 -2.25
N ASP A 105 3.91 -12.12 -2.66
CA ASP A 105 3.48 -11.02 -1.80
C ASP A 105 2.21 -11.44 -1.01
N GLY A 106 2.08 -12.72 -0.67
CA GLY A 106 1.03 -13.26 0.20
C GLY A 106 1.09 -12.58 1.56
N GLU A 107 0.32 -11.50 1.67
CA GLU A 107 0.09 -10.68 2.84
C GLU A 107 -0.72 -11.44 3.89
N THR A 108 -0.23 -12.59 4.38
CA THR A 108 -0.90 -13.36 5.43
C THR A 108 -1.18 -12.51 6.68
N HIS A 109 -0.44 -11.41 6.86
CA HIS A 109 -0.59 -10.44 7.93
C HIS A 109 -0.80 -8.98 7.45
N GLY A 110 -1.11 -8.77 6.16
CA GLY A 110 -1.36 -7.46 5.55
C GLY A 110 -0.16 -6.80 4.83
N SER A 111 -0.47 -5.83 3.96
CA SER A 111 0.46 -5.02 3.13
C SER A 111 1.32 -4.02 3.91
N ALA A 112 1.32 -4.08 5.24
CA ALA A 112 1.95 -3.05 6.06
C ALA A 112 3.45 -2.94 5.74
N ARG A 113 3.85 -1.77 5.28
CA ARG A 113 5.24 -1.42 5.00
C ARG A 113 5.55 -0.03 5.52
N PHE A 114 6.83 0.26 5.70
CA PHE A 114 7.27 1.63 5.95
C PHE A 114 6.92 2.53 4.76
N ALA A 115 6.67 3.80 5.09
CA ALA A 115 6.42 4.84 4.09
C ALA A 115 7.65 5.01 3.18
N THR A 116 7.37 5.23 1.90
CA THR A 116 8.38 5.60 0.91
C THR A 116 8.76 7.07 1.06
N ASP A 117 9.92 7.45 0.51
CA ASP A 117 10.40 8.83 0.56
C ASP A 117 9.41 9.81 -0.10
N LYS A 118 8.65 9.38 -1.12
CA LYS A 118 7.61 10.20 -1.74
C LYS A 118 6.42 10.44 -0.81
N GLU A 119 5.98 9.40 -0.09
CA GLU A 119 4.87 9.49 0.88
C GLU A 119 5.28 10.38 2.06
N THR A 120 6.50 10.20 2.59
CA THR A 120 7.05 11.06 3.65
C THR A 120 7.26 12.50 3.18
N ALA A 121 7.72 12.71 1.94
CA ALA A 121 7.91 14.05 1.39
C ALA A 121 6.60 14.83 1.25
N ALA A 122 5.47 14.16 1.00
CA ALA A 122 4.17 14.81 0.98
C ALA A 122 3.80 15.37 2.37
N LEU A 123 4.02 14.58 3.43
CA LEU A 123 3.80 15.00 4.82
C LEU A 123 4.79 16.08 5.29
N ALA A 124 6.02 16.07 4.76
CA ALA A 124 7.06 17.04 5.08
C ALA A 124 6.89 18.41 4.40
N ARG A 125 6.05 18.48 3.36
CA ARG A 125 5.71 19.72 2.63
C ARG A 125 4.45 20.38 3.16
N ALA A 126 3.68 19.71 4.01
CA ALA A 126 2.49 20.28 4.59
C ALA A 126 2.87 21.37 5.61
N ASP A 127 2.39 22.58 5.37
CA ASP A 127 2.62 23.73 6.26
C ASP A 127 1.59 23.77 7.41
N SER A 128 0.41 23.18 7.20
CA SER A 128 -0.70 23.07 8.15
C SER A 128 -0.87 21.64 8.69
N GLY A 129 -1.74 21.49 9.68
CA GLY A 129 -2.12 20.20 10.24
C GLY A 129 -1.34 19.78 11.48
N LEU A 130 -1.70 18.60 11.98
CA LEU A 130 -1.15 18.04 13.21
C LEU A 130 0.27 17.52 12.98
N LEU A 131 1.19 17.89 13.86
CA LEU A 131 2.53 17.35 13.89
C LEU A 131 2.48 15.89 14.35
N ILE A 132 2.85 14.97 13.44
CA ILE A 132 2.82 13.52 13.69
C ILE A 132 4.20 12.93 13.94
N GLY A 133 5.27 13.67 13.62
CA GLY A 133 6.63 13.22 13.87
C GLY A 133 7.67 14.00 13.10
N ARG A 134 8.85 13.38 12.95
CA ARG A 134 9.99 13.91 12.21
C ARG A 134 10.53 12.82 11.30
N ASP A 135 10.85 13.17 10.07
CA ASP A 135 11.56 12.27 9.16
C ASP A 135 12.96 12.00 9.71
N GLY A 136 13.28 10.73 9.96
CA GLY A 136 14.60 10.33 10.45
C GLY A 136 15.74 10.59 9.48
N LYS A 137 15.45 10.69 8.17
CA LYS A 137 16.47 10.94 7.14
C LYS A 137 16.75 12.42 6.95
N THR A 138 15.70 13.21 6.74
CA THR A 138 15.85 14.63 6.40
C THR A 138 15.76 15.56 7.62
N GLY A 139 15.29 15.05 8.76
CA GLY A 139 15.03 15.85 9.96
C GLY A 139 13.81 16.78 9.84
N LYS A 140 13.09 16.74 8.71
CA LYS A 140 11.90 17.58 8.50
C LYS A 140 10.72 17.13 9.36
N LEU A 141 9.95 18.10 9.83
CA LEU A 141 8.71 17.83 10.55
C LEU A 141 7.66 17.25 9.60
N LEU A 142 6.91 16.26 10.08
CA LEU A 142 5.84 15.61 9.33
C LEU A 142 4.50 16.09 9.88
N ARG A 143 3.67 16.67 9.02
CA ARG A 143 2.33 17.13 9.38
C ARG A 143 1.25 16.37 8.62
N TYR A 144 0.15 16.12 9.32
CA TYR A 144 -1.03 15.47 8.79
C TYR A 144 -2.24 16.40 8.90
N ASP A 145 -2.80 16.77 7.76
CA ASP A 145 -3.99 17.62 7.64
C ASP A 145 -5.17 16.88 6.99
N GLY A 146 -5.16 15.54 7.06
CA GLY A 146 -6.21 14.72 6.48
C GLY A 146 -7.42 14.56 7.42
N PRO A 147 -8.53 14.01 6.90
CA PRO A 147 -9.79 13.88 7.65
C PRO A 147 -9.79 12.75 8.68
N ALA A 148 -8.77 11.87 8.68
CA ALA A 148 -8.75 10.72 9.56
C ALA A 148 -8.39 11.10 11.01
N HIS A 149 -8.91 10.32 11.97
CA HIS A 149 -8.50 10.44 13.37
C HIS A 149 -7.11 9.87 13.59
N LEU A 150 -6.35 10.48 14.49
CA LEU A 150 -5.01 10.04 14.87
C LEU A 150 -5.03 9.42 16.28
N LEU A 151 -4.38 8.27 16.41
CA LEU A 151 -4.15 7.60 17.68
C LEU A 151 -2.63 7.53 17.93
N THR A 152 -2.17 8.11 19.04
CA THR A 152 -0.78 8.01 19.47
C THR A 152 -0.65 6.98 20.58
N MET A 153 0.04 5.88 20.30
CA MET A 153 0.43 4.89 21.31
C MET A 153 1.83 5.21 21.82
N ALA A 154 1.94 5.62 23.09
CA ALA A 154 3.20 5.97 23.71
C ALA A 154 3.23 5.50 25.18
N PRO A 155 4.21 4.67 25.59
CA PRO A 155 4.36 4.23 26.98
C PRO A 155 4.56 5.39 27.96
N THR A 156 4.37 5.17 29.27
CA THR A 156 4.64 6.19 30.28
C THR A 156 6.10 6.65 30.24
N ARG A 157 6.36 7.94 30.50
CA ARG A 157 7.71 8.55 30.53
C ARG A 157 8.48 8.53 29.19
N THR A 158 7.80 8.29 28.07
CA THR A 158 8.40 8.36 26.71
C THR A 158 8.30 9.73 26.05
N GLY A 159 7.81 10.74 26.79
CA GLY A 159 7.78 12.10 26.31
C GLY A 159 6.60 12.46 25.40
N LYS A 160 5.49 11.70 25.37
CA LYS A 160 4.29 12.06 24.56
C LYS A 160 3.79 13.49 24.78
N GLY A 161 3.96 14.02 26.00
CA GLY A 161 3.68 15.42 26.34
C GLY A 161 4.54 16.38 25.52
N VAL A 162 5.85 16.30 25.72
CA VAL A 162 6.84 17.19 25.10
C VAL A 162 7.03 16.96 23.59
N GLY A 163 6.88 15.73 23.12
CA GLY A 163 7.17 15.34 21.74
C GLY A 163 5.98 15.45 20.78
N THR A 164 4.75 15.46 21.29
CA THR A 164 3.55 15.45 20.44
C THR A 164 2.46 16.39 20.95
N ILE A 165 2.07 16.30 22.23
CA ILE A 165 0.93 17.07 22.75
C ILE A 165 1.23 18.57 22.77
N ILE A 166 2.28 19.00 23.47
CA ILE A 166 2.64 20.42 23.58
C ILE A 166 2.95 21.03 22.20
N PRO A 167 3.77 20.43 21.32
CA PRO A 167 4.01 20.98 19.98
C PRO A 167 2.74 21.17 19.16
N ASN A 168 1.78 20.24 19.25
CA ASN A 168 0.49 20.38 18.56
C ASN A 168 -0.36 21.49 19.17
N LEU A 169 -0.42 21.60 20.50
CA LEU A 169 -1.12 22.73 21.14
C LEU A 169 -0.51 24.07 20.73
N LEU A 170 0.81 24.16 20.57
CA LEU A 170 1.48 25.40 20.19
C LEU A 170 1.33 25.78 18.71
N THR A 171 1.10 24.81 17.81
CA THR A 171 1.21 25.04 16.35
C THR A 171 -0.02 24.68 15.54
N ALA A 172 -0.96 23.90 16.08
CA ALA A 172 -2.14 23.49 15.32
C ALA A 172 -3.11 24.66 15.16
N ASP A 173 -3.23 25.18 13.96
CA ASP A 173 -4.17 26.26 13.63
C ASP A 173 -5.61 25.74 13.46
N ARG A 174 -6.16 25.22 14.56
CA ARG A 174 -7.53 24.71 14.65
C ARG A 174 -8.04 24.74 16.08
N SER A 175 -9.35 24.61 16.27
CA SER A 175 -9.93 24.44 17.61
C SER A 175 -9.50 23.11 18.24
N VAL A 176 -9.20 23.12 19.55
CA VAL A 176 -8.73 21.95 20.29
C VAL A 176 -9.45 21.85 21.62
N ILE A 177 -9.96 20.65 21.93
CA ILE A 177 -10.41 20.27 23.27
C ILE A 177 -9.30 19.39 23.86
N CYS A 178 -8.75 19.81 24.99
CA CYS A 178 -7.66 19.09 25.67
C CYS A 178 -8.14 18.61 27.05
N ILE A 179 -8.15 17.30 27.26
CA ILE A 179 -8.36 16.71 28.59
C ILE A 179 -7.00 16.65 29.29
N ASP A 180 -6.83 17.46 30.32
CA ASP A 180 -5.56 17.64 31.01
C ASP A 180 -5.75 17.49 32.54
N PRO A 181 -5.76 16.25 33.06
CA PRO A 181 -5.97 16.00 34.48
C PRO A 181 -4.90 16.59 35.41
N LYS A 182 -3.75 17.00 34.87
CA LYS A 182 -2.64 17.59 35.64
C LYS A 182 -2.56 19.12 35.47
N GLY A 183 -3.28 19.68 34.51
CA GLY A 183 -3.26 21.11 34.20
C GLY A 183 -1.94 21.59 33.57
N GLU A 184 -1.03 20.69 33.20
CA GLU A 184 0.28 21.04 32.66
C GLU A 184 0.19 21.64 31.25
N ASN A 185 -0.66 21.07 30.40
CA ASN A 185 -0.86 21.55 29.04
C ASN A 185 -1.48 22.95 29.04
N ALA A 186 -2.48 23.19 29.91
CA ALA A 186 -3.11 24.49 30.06
C ALA A 186 -2.11 25.55 30.55
N LYS A 187 -1.25 25.21 31.52
CA LYS A 187 -0.18 26.09 32.03
C LYS A 187 0.86 26.42 30.96
N ILE A 188 1.30 25.43 30.19
CA ILE A 188 2.40 25.57 29.22
C ILE A 188 1.93 26.25 27.92
N ALA A 189 0.82 25.77 27.34
CA ALA A 189 0.40 26.17 26.00
C ALA A 189 -0.77 27.16 25.98
N GLY A 190 -1.46 27.38 27.11
CA GLY A 190 -2.68 28.21 27.16
C GLY A 190 -2.49 29.62 26.61
N ARG A 191 -1.39 30.30 26.97
CA ARG A 191 -1.08 31.64 26.45
C ARG A 191 -0.81 31.65 24.94
N ALA A 192 -0.08 30.66 24.43
CA ALA A 192 0.17 30.54 22.99
C ALA A 192 -1.14 30.28 22.23
N ARG A 193 -2.05 29.47 22.82
CA ARG A 193 -3.37 29.21 22.26
C ARG A 193 -4.25 30.45 22.10
N GLN A 194 -4.07 31.47 22.93
CA GLN A 194 -4.79 32.74 22.80
C GLN A 194 -4.52 33.46 21.47
N GLN A 195 -3.41 33.15 20.80
CA GLN A 195 -3.10 33.71 19.48
C GLN A 195 -3.99 33.13 18.38
N PHE A 196 -4.55 31.93 18.57
CA PHE A 196 -5.43 31.26 17.62
C PHE A 196 -6.93 31.50 17.91
N GLY A 197 -7.26 32.02 19.09
CA GLY A 197 -8.64 32.28 19.50
C GLY A 197 -8.84 32.22 21.03
N PRO A 198 -10.09 32.35 21.49
CA PRO A 198 -10.42 32.30 22.92
C PRO A 198 -9.99 30.98 23.56
N VAL A 199 -9.45 31.07 24.78
CA VAL A 199 -9.06 29.91 25.59
C VAL A 199 -9.89 29.89 26.85
N HIS A 200 -10.62 28.80 27.04
CA HIS A 200 -11.43 28.56 28.23
C HIS A 200 -10.89 27.35 28.98
N VAL A 201 -10.61 27.53 30.26
CA VAL A 201 -10.12 26.45 31.14
C VAL A 201 -11.26 26.08 32.09
N LEU A 202 -11.74 24.84 32.02
CA LEU A 202 -12.71 24.32 32.99
C LEU A 202 -11.95 23.55 34.05
N ASP A 203 -11.76 24.16 35.22
CA ASP A 203 -10.94 23.63 36.30
C ASP A 203 -11.69 23.74 37.64
N PRO A 204 -12.64 22.83 37.90
CA PRO A 204 -13.46 22.86 39.12
C PRO A 204 -12.65 22.62 40.40
N PHE A 205 -11.40 22.16 40.28
CA PHE A 205 -10.53 21.82 41.40
C PHE A 205 -9.37 22.80 41.59
N GLY A 206 -9.24 23.81 40.74
CA GLY A 206 -8.19 24.84 40.81
C GLY A 206 -6.76 24.32 40.60
N VAL A 207 -6.57 23.18 39.95
CA VAL A 207 -5.25 22.54 39.73
C VAL A 207 -4.34 23.39 38.84
N THR A 208 -4.94 24.13 37.91
CA THR A 208 -4.25 24.98 36.94
C THR A 208 -3.79 26.30 37.55
N GLY A 209 -4.43 26.77 38.62
CA GLY A 209 -4.26 28.13 39.16
C GLY A 209 -4.76 29.23 38.22
N GLN A 210 -5.43 28.90 37.12
CA GLN A 210 -6.07 29.86 36.22
C GLN A 210 -7.55 30.05 36.59
N PRO A 211 -8.16 31.21 36.26
CA PRO A 211 -9.59 31.40 36.46
C PRO A 211 -10.38 30.34 35.70
N SER A 212 -11.14 29.51 36.41
CA SER A 212 -12.03 28.55 35.77
C SER A 212 -13.11 29.31 35.03
N ALA A 213 -13.27 29.02 33.74
CA ALA A 213 -14.43 29.41 32.99
C ALA A 213 -15.68 28.76 33.63
N ALA A 214 -16.77 29.50 33.63
CA ALA A 214 -18.08 29.04 34.05
C ALA A 214 -19.08 29.51 33.01
N PHE A 215 -20.05 28.66 32.67
CA PHE A 215 -21.17 29.10 31.86
C PHE A 215 -22.05 30.04 32.70
N LYS A 216 -21.91 31.35 32.49
CA LYS A 216 -22.88 32.32 33.02
C LYS A 216 -24.06 32.34 32.05
N GLY A 217 -25.01 31.43 32.24
CA GLY A 217 -26.31 31.54 31.60
C GLY A 217 -26.96 32.83 32.07
N SER A 218 -27.05 33.84 31.21
CA SER A 218 -27.76 35.07 31.52
C SER A 218 -29.27 34.81 31.48
N PHE A 219 -29.78 34.13 32.51
CA PHE A 219 -31.15 34.39 32.94
C PHE A 219 -31.10 35.68 33.75
N ALA A 220 -31.20 36.82 33.06
CA ALA A 220 -31.49 38.10 33.69
C ALA A 220 -32.97 38.10 34.14
N GLY A 221 -33.29 37.24 35.11
CA GLY A 221 -34.43 37.39 35.99
C GLY A 221 -33.93 38.16 37.21
N ARG A 222 -34.48 39.35 37.43
CA ARG A 222 -34.24 40.17 38.63
C ARG A 222 -34.32 39.32 39.89
N GLY A 223 -33.27 39.31 40.71
CA GLY A 223 -33.34 38.74 42.07
C GLY A 223 -32.01 38.26 42.62
N GLY A 224 -31.21 39.20 43.13
CA GLY A 224 -30.45 39.10 44.39
C GLY A 224 -29.58 37.87 44.74
N ILE A 225 -28.29 38.17 45.00
CA ILE A 225 -27.40 37.66 46.08
C ILE A 225 -27.08 36.14 46.05
N LEU A 226 -25.85 35.63 46.08
CA LEU A 226 -24.72 35.72 47.04
C LEU A 226 -23.45 35.21 46.34
N ARG A 227 -22.35 35.97 46.37
CA ARG A 227 -21.14 35.74 47.19
C ARG A 227 -20.55 34.34 47.05
#